data_AF-A0A0F4IJE8-F1
#
_entry.id   AF-A0A0F4IJE8-F1
#
_cell.length_a   1.000
_cell.length_b   1.000
_cell.length_c   1.000
_cell.angle_alpha   90.00
_cell.angle_beta   90.00
_cell.angle_gamma   90.00
#
_symmetry.space_group_name_H-M   'P 1'
#
loop_
_entity.id
_entity.type
_entity.pdbx_description
1 polymer ?
#
loop_
_entity_poly.entity_id
_entity_poly.type
_entity_poly.pdbx_seq_one_letter_code
_entity_poly.pdbx_strand_id
1 'polypeptide(L)'
;VLHLATRYVDRVVEELLPHYGAECPVAVVAMASRPDELILRGTLADIAEQVKGAGLVRTAVIVVGRTLGAEQFRDSHLYSPERDRHVC
;
A
#
# COMPACT_ATOMS: atom_id res chain seq x y z
N VAL A 1 3.71 5.47 -3.28
CA VAL A 1 2.25 5.52 -3.02
C VAL A 1 1.59 6.15 -4.23
N LEU A 2 0.63 5.45 -4.85
CA LEU A 2 -0.12 5.93 -6.00
C LEU A 2 -1.55 6.24 -5.58
N HIS A 3 -2.03 7.43 -5.92
CA HIS A 3 -3.39 7.89 -5.62
C HIS A 3 -4.25 7.80 -6.88
N LEU A 4 -5.51 7.35 -6.75
CA LEU A 4 -6.49 7.26 -7.86
C LEU A 4 -6.07 6.34 -9.03
N ALA A 5 -5.08 5.48 -8.83
CA ALA A 5 -4.50 4.64 -9.87
C ALA A 5 -5.25 3.30 -10.05
N THR A 6 -6.30 3.03 -9.29
CA THR A 6 -7.02 1.74 -9.28
C THR A 6 -7.58 1.35 -10.65
N ARG A 7 -8.05 2.34 -11.43
CA ARG A 7 -8.50 2.12 -12.81
C ARG A 7 -7.38 1.67 -13.76
N TYR A 8 -6.14 2.00 -13.42
CA TYR A 8 -4.96 1.72 -14.22
C TYR A 8 -4.07 0.68 -13.54
N VAL A 9 -4.64 -0.20 -12.70
CA VAL A 9 -3.86 -1.18 -11.92
C VAL A 9 -2.96 -2.04 -12.81
N ASP A 10 -3.43 -2.45 -13.99
CA ASP A 10 -2.64 -3.23 -14.94
C ASP A 10 -1.39 -2.46 -15.42
N ARG A 11 -1.57 -1.20 -15.81
CA ARG A 11 -0.48 -0.33 -16.24
C ARG A 11 0.51 -0.06 -15.11
N VAL A 12 0.02 0.14 -13.89
CA VAL A 12 0.86 0.33 -12.71
C VAL A 12 1.71 -0.91 -12.46
N VAL A 13 1.12 -2.11 -12.55
CA VAL A 13 1.87 -3.36 -12.40
C VAL A 13 2.92 -3.50 -13.50
N GLU A 14 2.55 -3.26 -14.76
CA GLU A 14 3.47 -3.32 -15.91
C GLU A 14 4.66 -2.36 -15.74
N GLU A 15 4.42 -1.11 -15.32
CA GLU A 15 5.48 -0.13 -15.11
C GLU A 15 6.38 -0.48 -13.91
N LEU A 16 5.85 -1.15 -12.87
CA LEU A 16 6.61 -1.45 -11.64
C LEU A 16 7.32 -2.81 -11.68
N LEU A 17 6.84 -3.77 -12.46
CA LEU A 17 7.39 -5.12 -12.56
C LEU A 17 8.91 -5.14 -12.85
N PRO A 18 9.45 -4.37 -13.82
CA PRO A 18 10.88 -4.36 -14.13
C PRO A 18 11.77 -3.86 -12.98
N HIS A 19 11.21 -3.06 -12.07
CA HIS A 19 11.98 -2.39 -11.02
C HIS A 19 11.89 -3.13 -9.67
N TYR A 20 10.76 -3.74 -9.38
CA TYR A 20 10.47 -4.32 -8.06
C TYR A 20 10.36 -5.85 -8.07
N GLY A 21 10.07 -6.45 -9.23
CA GLY A 21 9.82 -7.88 -9.40
C GLY A 21 8.41 -8.30 -9.00
N ALA A 22 7.96 -9.44 -9.53
CA ALA A 22 6.60 -9.97 -9.34
C ALA A 22 6.25 -10.22 -7.86
N GLU A 23 7.22 -10.67 -7.07
CA GLU A 23 7.07 -10.97 -5.65
C GLU A 23 7.03 -9.72 -4.75
N CYS A 24 7.13 -8.51 -5.30
CA CYS A 24 7.14 -7.31 -4.49
C CYS A 24 5.79 -7.12 -3.78
N PRO A 25 5.76 -6.97 -2.45
CA PRO A 25 4.52 -6.76 -1.71
C PRO A 25 3.78 -5.48 -2.12
N VAL A 26 2.45 -5.60 -2.22
CA VAL A 26 1.53 -4.52 -2.55
C VAL A 26 0.33 -4.54 -1.59
N ALA A 27 -0.12 -3.36 -1.21
CA ALA A 27 -1.39 -3.15 -0.52
C ALA A 27 -2.23 -2.13 -1.27
N VAL A 28 -3.51 -2.44 -1.46
CA VAL A 28 -4.51 -1.51 -2.01
C VAL A 28 -5.54 -1.24 -0.93
N VAL A 29 -5.69 0.02 -0.54
CA VAL A 29 -6.64 0.46 0.48
C VAL A 29 -7.70 1.31 -0.19
N ALA A 30 -8.93 0.80 -0.26
CA ALA A 30 -10.10 1.53 -0.76
C ALA A 30 -10.89 2.13 0.41
N MET A 31 -11.45 3.33 0.20
CA MET A 31 -12.28 4.03 1.20
C MET A 31 -11.59 4.16 2.56
N ALA A 32 -10.28 4.46 2.57
CA ALA A 32 -9.47 4.53 3.78
C ALA A 32 -10.11 5.41 4.88
N SER A 33 -10.12 4.91 6.11
CA SER A 33 -10.70 5.57 7.30
C SER A 33 -12.22 5.76 7.26
N ARG A 34 -12.93 5.07 6.36
CA ARG A 34 -14.40 5.03 6.32
C ARG A 34 -14.91 3.68 6.85
N PRO A 35 -16.20 3.59 7.22
CA PRO A 35 -16.78 2.32 7.69
C PRO A 35 -16.73 1.20 6.65
N ASP A 36 -16.70 1.55 5.36
CA ASP A 36 -16.63 0.65 4.21
C ASP A 36 -15.19 0.46 3.69
N GLU A 37 -14.18 0.67 4.53
CA GLU A 37 -12.78 0.43 4.18
C GLU A 37 -12.56 -1.01 3.72
N LEU A 38 -11.85 -1.16 2.59
CA LEU A 38 -11.42 -2.45 2.08
C LEU A 38 -9.92 -2.45 1.84
N ILE A 39 -9.22 -3.40 2.44
CA ILE A 39 -7.78 -3.59 2.28
C ILE A 39 -7.54 -4.89 1.52
N LEU A 40 -6.88 -4.78 0.36
CA LEU A 40 -6.34 -5.92 -0.39
C LEU A 40 -4.83 -5.96 -0.20
N ARG A 41 -4.29 -7.15 0.09
CA ARG A 41 -2.85 -7.38 0.25
C ARG A 41 -2.42 -8.53 -0.65
N GLY A 42 -1.29 -8.36 -1.31
CA GLY A 42 -0.73 -9.34 -2.22
C GLY A 42 0.64 -8.90 -2.71
N THR A 43 0.94 -9.23 -3.94
CA THR A 43 2.18 -8.94 -4.65
C THR A 43 1.88 -8.23 -5.97
N LEU A 44 2.91 -7.79 -6.69
CA LEU A 44 2.72 -7.27 -8.05
C LEU A 44 2.18 -8.33 -9.02
N ALA A 45 2.33 -9.63 -8.71
CA ALA A 45 1.84 -10.71 -9.55
C ALA A 45 0.31 -10.87 -9.52
N ASP A 46 -0.34 -10.63 -8.39
CA ASP A 46 -1.77 -10.99 -8.17
C ASP A 46 -2.68 -9.78 -7.87
N ILE A 47 -2.13 -8.64 -7.45
CA ILE A 47 -2.94 -7.52 -6.98
C ILE A 47 -3.89 -6.96 -8.04
N ALA A 48 -3.51 -7.00 -9.31
CA ALA A 48 -4.36 -6.54 -10.41
C ALA A 48 -5.64 -7.37 -10.53
N GLU A 49 -5.54 -8.70 -10.37
CA GLU A 49 -6.70 -9.58 -10.38
C GLU A 49 -7.57 -9.39 -9.14
N GLN A 50 -6.96 -9.26 -7.96
CA GLN A 50 -7.70 -9.00 -6.72
C GLN A 50 -8.51 -7.70 -6.79
N VAL A 51 -7.89 -6.61 -7.30
CA VAL A 51 -8.55 -5.30 -7.46
C VAL A 51 -9.75 -5.39 -8.41
N LYS A 52 -9.61 -6.12 -9.53
CA LYS A 52 -10.69 -6.33 -10.49
C LYS A 52 -11.80 -7.19 -9.90
N GLY A 53 -11.45 -8.28 -9.21
CA GLY A 53 -12.41 -9.17 -8.55
C GLY A 53 -13.22 -8.47 -7.47
N ALA A 54 -12.62 -7.50 -6.77
CA ALA A 54 -13.31 -6.66 -5.79
C ALA A 54 -14.15 -5.53 -6.42
N GLY A 55 -14.14 -5.35 -7.74
CA GLY A 55 -14.90 -4.31 -8.43
C GLY A 55 -14.46 -2.89 -8.10
N LEU A 56 -13.21 -2.71 -7.66
CA LEU A 56 -12.69 -1.41 -7.21
C LEU A 56 -12.43 -0.46 -8.39
N VAL A 57 -13.36 0.44 -8.63
CA VAL A 57 -13.30 1.40 -9.75
C VAL A 57 -12.77 2.78 -9.38
N ARG A 58 -12.91 3.23 -8.12
CA ARG A 58 -12.50 4.58 -7.66
C ARG A 58 -12.10 4.58 -6.18
N THR A 59 -11.38 5.61 -5.76
CA THR A 59 -11.03 5.89 -4.35
C THR A 59 -10.25 4.76 -3.68
N ALA A 60 -9.10 4.40 -4.25
CA ALA A 60 -8.12 3.57 -3.55
C ALA A 60 -6.71 4.16 -3.63
N VAL A 61 -5.92 3.82 -2.63
CA VAL A 61 -4.49 4.12 -2.53
C VAL A 61 -3.72 2.83 -2.73
N ILE A 62 -2.77 2.83 -3.66
CA ILE A 62 -1.87 1.69 -3.90
C ILE A 62 -0.53 1.99 -3.24
N VAL A 63 -0.12 1.12 -2.33
CA VAL A 63 1.17 1.14 -1.65
C VAL A 63 1.97 -0.06 -2.15
N VAL A 64 3.15 0.19 -2.72
CA VAL A 64 4.06 -0.85 -3.22
C VAL A 64 5.37 -0.70 -2.48
N GLY A 65 5.90 -1.81 -1.98
CA GLY A 65 7.24 -1.82 -1.38
C GLY A 65 7.48 -3.01 -0.46
N ARG A 66 8.74 -3.43 -0.40
CA ARG A 66 9.19 -4.54 0.46
C ARG A 66 8.93 -4.29 1.95
N THR A 67 8.79 -3.02 2.36
CA THR A 67 8.43 -2.64 3.73
C THR A 67 7.07 -3.16 4.16
N LEU A 68 6.14 -3.46 3.24
CA LEU A 68 4.85 -4.05 3.57
C LEU A 68 4.94 -5.49 4.07
N GLY A 69 6.05 -6.20 3.79
CA GLY A 69 6.33 -7.53 4.32
C GLY A 69 7.24 -7.54 5.55
N ALA A 70 7.58 -6.37 6.09
CA ALA A 70 8.44 -6.30 7.29
C ALA A 70 7.59 -6.49 8.56
N GLU A 71 7.91 -7.50 9.36
CA GLU A 71 7.18 -7.82 10.60
C GLU A 71 7.87 -7.28 11.87
N GLN A 72 9.16 -6.93 11.79
CA GLN A 72 9.96 -6.47 12.92
C GLN A 72 10.41 -5.02 12.69
N PHE A 73 9.58 -4.06 13.11
CA PHE A 73 9.94 -2.65 13.12
C PHE A 73 9.67 -2.04 14.48
N ARG A 74 10.57 -1.13 14.90
CA ARG A 74 10.40 -0.35 16.12
C ARG A 74 9.56 0.87 15.80
N ASP A 75 8.68 1.27 16.71
CA ASP A 75 7.96 2.52 16.57
C ASP A 75 8.92 3.70 16.41
N SER A 76 8.49 4.66 15.60
CA SER A 76 9.27 5.85 15.32
C SER A 76 9.56 6.60 16.62
N HIS A 77 10.85 6.72 16.95
CA HIS A 77 11.28 7.45 18.14
C HIS A 77 10.78 8.90 18.13
N LEU A 78 10.60 9.50 16.95
CA LEU A 78 10.05 10.85 16.78
C LEU A 78 8.70 11.03 17.49
N TYR A 79 7.85 9.99 17.42
CA TYR A 79 6.51 9.97 17.99
C TYR A 79 6.43 9.21 19.32
N SER A 80 7.55 8.69 19.82
CA SER A 80 7.57 8.00 21.11
C SER A 80 7.10 8.96 22.21
N PRO A 81 6.20 8.51 23.11
CA PRO A 81 5.83 9.29 24.30
C PRO A 81 7.02 9.49 25.25
N GLU A 82 8.05 8.64 25.17
CA GLU A 82 9.26 8.69 25.99
C GLU A 82 10.33 9.64 25.41
N ARG A 83 10.11 10.20 24.21
CA ARG A 83 11.06 11.11 23.58
C ARG A 83 11.03 12.46 24.29
N ASP A 84 12.17 12.85 24.87
CA ASP A 84 12.37 14.17 25.45
C ASP A 84 12.23 15.26 24.38
N ARG A 85 11.37 16.25 24.67
CA ARG A 85 11.10 17.41 23.83
C ARG A 85 11.50 18.65 24.60
N HIS A 86 12.78 18.76 24.96
CA HIS A 86 13.30 20.00 25.52
C HIS A 86 12.95 21.18 24.61
N VAL A 87 12.17 22.10 25.15
CA VAL A 87 11.87 23.39 24.51
C VAL A 87 13.00 24.32 24.92
N CYS A 88 13.72 24.87 23.93
CA CYS A 88 14.77 25.87 24.17
C CYS A 88 14.19 27.17 24.74
#